data_AF-A0A485CPR3-F1
#
_entry.id   AF-A0A485CPR3-F1
#
_cell.length_a   1.000
_cell.length_b   1.000
_cell.length_c   1.000
_cell.angle_alpha   90.00
_cell.angle_beta   90.00
_cell.angle_gamma   90.00
#
_symmetry.space_group_name_H-M   'P 1'
#
loop_
_entity.id
_entity.type
_entity.pdbx_description
1 polymer ?
#
loop_
_entity_poly.entity_id
_entity_poly.type
_entity_poly.pdbx_seq_one_letter_code
_entity_poly.pdbx_strand_id
1 'polypeptide(L)'
;MSPYRSFRTAGCFSRFSHSAADGALLDGEFQRNMAAAFTDAKAAGIRKPVMVGAIPFDTNQPSELFIPESWENFSRTGKQQSARYFTAQTPMDVVERQEIPQQDAFMAMVERAAGLTATPEVDKVVLSRLIDITTRERVDSGALLERLIAQNPASFNFHVPLSDGGVLLGASPELLLRKEGDHFSSLPLAGSARRQPDDVLDREAGNKLLASGKDRHEHELVTQAMKAVLTPRCRELSLPDSPQLVTTPTLWHLATPIEGTALAQENAMSLACLLHPTPGSERFPTSGGETTDCRA
;
A
#
# COMPACT_ATOMS: atom_id res chain seq x y z
N MET A 1 -11.93 1.69 3.32
CA MET A 1 -12.96 0.92 2.58
C MET A 1 -12.28 -0.27 1.92
N SER A 2 -12.69 -1.49 2.25
CA SER A 2 -12.11 -2.74 1.76
C SER A 2 -13.21 -3.79 1.60
N PRO A 3 -13.06 -4.76 0.67
CA PRO A 3 -13.94 -5.93 0.62
C PRO A 3 -13.89 -6.79 1.89
N TYR A 4 -12.85 -6.66 2.74
CA TYR A 4 -12.74 -7.39 4.01
C TYR A 4 -13.56 -6.72 5.12
N ARG A 5 -13.11 -5.56 5.58
CA ARG A 5 -13.79 -4.75 6.60
C ARG A 5 -13.77 -3.30 6.17
N SER A 6 -14.92 -2.64 6.23
CA SER A 6 -15.08 -1.22 5.94
C SER A 6 -15.63 -0.53 7.17
N PHE A 7 -14.84 0.39 7.73
CA PHE A 7 -15.19 1.09 8.94
C PHE A 7 -14.61 2.51 8.93
N ARG A 8 -15.16 3.36 9.79
CA ARG A 8 -14.62 4.69 10.13
C ARG A 8 -14.33 4.74 11.63
N THR A 9 -13.47 5.67 12.03
CA THR A 9 -13.05 5.85 13.42
C THR A 9 -13.50 7.22 13.95
N ALA A 10 -13.62 7.35 15.26
CA ALA A 10 -13.90 8.61 15.94
C ALA A 10 -13.05 8.73 17.22
N GLY A 11 -12.59 9.94 17.49
CA GLY A 11 -11.68 10.23 18.61
C GLY A 11 -10.28 9.68 18.40
N CYS A 12 -9.39 10.01 19.34
CA CYS A 12 -8.01 9.53 19.37
C CYS A 12 -7.64 9.24 20.82
N PHE A 13 -7.70 7.96 21.21
CA PHE A 13 -7.33 7.53 22.56
C PHE A 13 -5.82 7.64 22.79
N SER A 14 -5.01 7.12 21.86
CA SER A 14 -3.56 7.21 21.94
C SER A 14 -2.91 7.23 20.56
N ARG A 15 -1.93 8.11 20.38
CA ARG A 15 -1.03 8.10 19.22
C ARG A 15 0.07 7.05 19.44
N PHE A 16 0.53 6.45 18.35
CA PHE A 16 1.55 5.42 18.35
C PHE A 16 2.59 5.74 17.27
N SER A 17 3.69 6.39 17.68
CA SER A 17 4.72 6.93 16.77
C SER A 17 6.04 6.15 16.82
N HIS A 18 5.99 4.86 17.17
CA HIS A 18 7.19 4.02 17.21
C HIS A 18 7.65 3.66 15.80
N SER A 19 8.96 3.53 15.62
CA SER A 19 9.61 2.98 14.43
C SER A 19 9.20 1.51 14.24
N ALA A 20 8.84 1.14 13.02
CA ALA A 20 8.42 -0.21 12.67
C ALA A 20 9.59 -1.10 12.18
N ALA A 21 10.84 -0.63 12.31
CA ALA A 21 12.03 -1.29 11.78
C ALA A 21 12.21 -2.72 12.30
N ASP A 22 11.86 -2.99 13.56
CA ASP A 22 11.91 -4.32 14.16
C ASP A 22 10.53 -5.01 14.22
N GLY A 23 9.53 -4.47 13.53
CA GLY A 23 8.13 -4.89 13.64
C GLY A 23 7.85 -6.34 13.23
N ALA A 24 8.73 -6.96 12.45
CA ALA A 24 8.65 -8.38 12.09
C ALA A 24 9.06 -9.32 13.24
N LEU A 25 9.87 -8.82 14.19
CA LEU A 25 10.28 -9.56 15.37
C LEU A 25 9.13 -9.52 16.39
N LEU A 26 8.63 -10.70 16.77
CA LEU A 26 7.49 -10.81 17.70
C LEU A 26 7.81 -10.26 19.09
N ASP A 27 9.07 -10.43 19.49
CA ASP A 27 9.64 -9.83 20.70
C ASP A 27 10.38 -8.52 20.38
N GLY A 28 10.03 -7.86 19.27
CA GLY A 28 10.54 -6.52 18.94
C GLY A 28 9.96 -5.46 19.87
N GLU A 29 10.65 -4.33 19.99
CA GLU A 29 10.18 -3.17 20.72
C GLU A 29 8.85 -2.66 20.16
N PHE A 30 8.71 -2.58 18.83
CA PHE A 30 7.46 -2.17 18.20
C PHE A 30 6.28 -3.06 18.62
N GLN A 31 6.45 -4.39 18.60
CA GLN A 31 5.39 -5.35 18.97
C GLN A 31 5.03 -5.27 20.46
N ARG A 32 6.03 -5.15 21.34
CA ARG A 32 5.79 -4.96 22.79
C ARG A 32 5.02 -3.67 23.07
N ASN A 33 5.44 -2.55 22.47
CA ASN A 33 4.77 -1.27 22.65
C ASN A 33 3.35 -1.29 22.09
N MET A 34 3.13 -1.93 20.94
CA MET A 34 1.78 -2.10 20.38
C MET A 34 0.89 -2.94 21.32
N ALA A 35 1.41 -4.02 21.88
CA ALA A 35 0.68 -4.85 22.84
C ALA A 35 0.36 -4.10 24.14
N ALA A 36 1.28 -3.27 24.63
CA ALA A 36 1.06 -2.38 25.77
C ALA A 36 -0.05 -1.37 25.48
N ALA A 37 0.00 -0.68 24.33
CA ALA A 37 -1.02 0.28 23.92
C ALA A 37 -2.43 -0.35 23.83
N PHE A 38 -2.52 -1.60 23.33
CA PHE A 38 -3.79 -2.33 23.34
C PHE A 38 -4.26 -2.72 24.75
N THR A 39 -3.33 -3.04 25.65
CA THR A 39 -3.65 -3.36 27.05
C THR A 39 -4.18 -2.13 27.77
N ASP A 40 -3.52 -0.99 27.59
CA ASP A 40 -3.93 0.30 28.18
C ASP A 40 -5.30 0.75 27.67
N ALA A 41 -5.56 0.61 26.36
CA ALA A 41 -6.86 0.92 25.78
C ALA A 41 -7.99 0.06 26.39
N LYS A 42 -7.74 -1.23 26.61
CA LYS A 42 -8.72 -2.13 27.26
C LYS A 42 -8.93 -1.76 28.72
N ALA A 43 -7.86 -1.44 29.46
CA ALA A 43 -7.94 -1.00 30.85
C ALA A 43 -8.72 0.32 30.99
N ALA A 44 -8.62 1.20 29.99
CA ALA A 44 -9.40 2.43 29.90
C ALA A 44 -10.86 2.23 29.44
N GLY A 45 -11.31 0.98 29.22
CA GLY A 45 -12.69 0.64 28.89
C GLY A 45 -13.00 0.52 27.40
N ILE A 46 -12.02 0.67 26.51
CA ILE A 46 -12.22 0.42 25.07
C ILE A 46 -12.34 -1.09 24.84
N ARG A 47 -13.56 -1.57 24.60
CA ARG A 47 -13.85 -3.02 24.53
C ARG A 47 -13.16 -3.75 23.39
N LYS A 48 -13.05 -3.13 22.21
CA LYS A 48 -12.48 -3.72 21.00
C LYS A 48 -11.53 -2.72 20.34
N PRO A 49 -10.37 -2.43 20.95
CA PRO A 49 -9.46 -1.45 20.40
C PRO A 49 -8.92 -1.94 19.06
N VAL A 50 -8.68 -0.99 18.15
CA VAL A 50 -8.06 -1.21 16.84
C VAL A 50 -6.90 -0.24 16.70
N MET A 51 -5.83 -0.65 16.04
CA MET A 51 -4.75 0.26 15.63
C MET A 51 -4.95 0.60 14.16
N VAL A 52 -4.92 1.88 13.82
CA VAL A 52 -5.12 2.36 12.44
C VAL A 52 -4.08 3.43 12.11
N GLY A 53 -3.79 3.64 10.83
CA GLY A 53 -2.91 4.70 10.37
C GLY A 53 -2.00 4.26 9.22
N ALA A 54 -0.80 4.83 9.15
CA ALA A 54 0.20 4.52 8.13
C ALA A 54 1.59 4.29 8.73
N ILE A 55 2.38 3.42 8.09
CA ILE A 55 3.80 3.21 8.36
C ILE A 55 4.57 3.77 7.16
N PRO A 56 5.64 4.56 7.38
CA PRO A 56 6.44 5.12 6.29
C PRO A 56 7.16 4.04 5.48
N PHE A 57 7.62 4.42 4.29
CA PHE A 57 8.44 3.53 3.44
C PHE A 57 9.70 3.06 4.18
N ASP A 58 10.49 4.00 4.68
CA ASP A 58 11.60 3.72 5.58
C ASP A 58 11.08 3.49 7.00
N THR A 59 11.09 2.22 7.43
CA THR A 59 10.52 1.78 8.70
C THR A 59 11.29 2.27 9.92
N ASN A 60 12.49 2.85 9.75
CA ASN A 60 13.20 3.53 10.84
C ASN A 60 12.55 4.85 11.24
N GLN A 61 11.76 5.45 10.35
CA GLN A 61 11.03 6.68 10.63
C GLN A 61 9.80 6.42 11.50
N PRO A 62 9.34 7.41 12.29
CA PRO A 62 8.16 7.27 13.13
C PRO A 62 6.90 6.88 12.34
N SER A 63 6.13 5.94 12.87
CA SER A 63 4.82 5.59 12.31
C SER A 63 3.76 6.67 12.59
N GLU A 64 2.74 6.77 11.73
CA GLU A 64 1.56 7.60 11.92
C GLU A 64 0.36 6.70 12.28
N LEU A 65 0.47 5.98 13.39
CA LEU A 65 -0.55 5.07 13.90
C LEU A 65 -1.26 5.65 15.14
N PHE A 66 -2.49 5.20 15.39
CA PHE A 66 -3.23 5.53 16.60
C PHE A 66 -4.34 4.52 16.92
N ILE A 67 -4.74 4.50 18.19
CA ILE A 67 -5.95 3.81 18.66
C ILE A 67 -7.07 4.86 18.77
N PRO A 68 -8.20 4.72 18.06
CA PRO A 68 -9.34 5.61 18.21
C PRO A 68 -10.16 5.27 19.46
N GLU A 69 -10.98 6.20 19.91
CA GLU A 69 -11.92 5.95 21.03
C GLU A 69 -13.04 4.98 20.62
N SER A 70 -13.49 5.09 19.37
CA SER A 70 -14.51 4.20 18.81
C SER A 70 -14.34 4.02 17.30
N TRP A 71 -15.00 3.00 16.77
CA TRP A 71 -15.08 2.72 15.35
C TRP A 71 -16.41 2.05 15.01
N GLU A 72 -16.88 2.27 13.79
CA GLU A 72 -18.13 1.72 13.31
C GLU A 72 -18.00 1.21 11.88
N ASN A 73 -18.63 0.06 11.62
CA ASN A 73 -18.66 -0.52 10.30
C ASN A 73 -19.65 0.22 9.40
N PHE A 74 -19.34 0.27 8.11
CA PHE A 74 -20.27 0.71 7.08
C PHE A 74 -20.28 -0.27 5.90
N SER A 75 -21.39 -0.29 5.17
CA SER A 75 -21.50 -1.12 3.97
C SER A 75 -20.64 -0.56 2.84
N ARG A 76 -19.69 -1.36 2.32
CA ARG A 76 -18.87 -1.01 1.15
C ARG A 76 -19.76 -0.72 -0.06
N THR A 77 -20.74 -1.58 -0.34
CA THR A 77 -21.64 -1.42 -1.49
C THR A 77 -22.53 -0.19 -1.31
N GLY A 78 -23.03 0.05 -0.10
CA GLY A 78 -23.78 1.27 0.22
C GLY A 78 -22.94 2.54 0.00
N LYS A 79 -21.66 2.52 0.41
CA LYS A 79 -20.74 3.64 0.21
C LYS A 79 -20.37 3.86 -1.27
N GLN A 80 -20.19 2.80 -2.04
CA GLN A 80 -19.97 2.88 -3.49
C GLN A 80 -21.18 3.50 -4.20
N GLN A 81 -22.40 3.14 -3.78
CA GLN A 81 -23.62 3.71 -4.34
C GLN A 81 -23.74 5.20 -3.99
N SER A 82 -23.57 5.57 -2.72
CA SER A 82 -23.73 6.97 -2.31
C SER A 82 -22.67 7.90 -2.93
N ALA A 83 -21.41 7.44 -3.01
CA ALA A 83 -20.33 8.22 -3.61
C ALA A 83 -20.56 8.54 -5.09
N ARG A 84 -21.22 7.64 -5.85
CA ARG A 84 -21.57 7.88 -7.27
C ARG A 84 -22.55 9.03 -7.46
N TYR A 85 -23.39 9.32 -6.47
CA TYR A 85 -24.35 10.41 -6.49
C TYR A 85 -23.87 11.66 -5.76
N PHE A 86 -22.63 11.66 -5.27
CA PHE A 86 -22.03 12.84 -4.66
C PHE A 86 -21.74 13.89 -5.73
N THR A 87 -22.47 15.01 -5.70
CA THR A 87 -22.40 16.07 -6.71
C THR A 87 -21.72 17.34 -6.25
N ALA A 88 -21.37 17.45 -4.97
CA ALA A 88 -20.72 18.65 -4.46
C ALA A 88 -19.34 18.82 -5.12
N GLN A 89 -19.19 19.92 -5.84
CA GLN A 89 -17.95 20.31 -6.48
C GLN A 89 -17.69 21.76 -6.15
N THR A 90 -16.70 21.99 -5.29
CA THR A 90 -16.12 23.32 -5.14
C THR A 90 -15.04 23.46 -6.19
N PRO A 91 -15.10 24.47 -7.08
CA PRO A 91 -13.98 24.81 -7.94
C PRO A 91 -12.74 25.02 -7.07
N MET A 92 -11.60 24.48 -7.49
CA MET A 92 -10.32 24.70 -6.81
C MET A 92 -9.39 25.39 -7.79
N ASP A 93 -8.89 26.55 -7.39
CA ASP A 93 -7.93 27.29 -8.18
C ASP A 93 -6.52 26.80 -7.86
N VAL A 94 -5.90 26.09 -8.79
CA VAL A 94 -4.50 25.69 -8.69
C VAL A 94 -3.63 26.91 -8.94
N VAL A 95 -2.87 27.34 -7.93
CA VAL A 95 -1.96 28.49 -8.01
C VAL A 95 -0.55 28.08 -8.43
N GLU A 96 -0.16 26.86 -8.10
CA GLU A 96 1.15 26.30 -8.46
C GLU A 96 1.04 24.80 -8.66
N ARG A 97 1.79 24.29 -9.64
CA ARG A 97 1.95 22.86 -9.90
C ARG A 97 3.40 22.59 -10.29
N GLN A 98 4.07 21.72 -9.54
CA GLN A 98 5.47 21.38 -9.74
C GLN A 98 5.64 19.86 -9.86
N GLU A 99 6.44 19.41 -10.82
CA GLU A 99 6.86 18.00 -10.93
C GLU A 99 8.26 17.84 -10.31
N ILE A 100 8.43 16.85 -9.42
CA ILE A 100 9.65 16.68 -8.62
C ILE A 100 10.11 15.22 -8.70
N PRO A 101 11.22 14.91 -9.40
CA PRO A 101 11.92 15.79 -10.33
C PRO A 101 11.10 16.03 -11.61
N GLN A 102 11.53 17.01 -12.42
CA GLN A 102 11.00 17.21 -13.77
C GLN A 102 11.34 16.03 -14.69
N GLN A 103 10.61 15.92 -15.80
CA GLN A 103 10.68 14.79 -16.72
C GLN A 103 12.12 14.42 -17.15
N ASP A 104 12.92 15.36 -17.63
CA ASP A 104 14.27 15.06 -18.15
C ASP A 104 15.20 14.51 -17.06
N ALA A 105 15.13 15.09 -15.86
CA ALA A 105 15.89 14.62 -14.71
C ALA A 105 15.42 13.23 -14.26
N PHE A 106 14.11 12.97 -14.25
CA PHE A 106 13.56 11.66 -13.95
C PHE A 106 14.01 10.61 -14.98
N MET A 107 14.00 10.96 -16.28
CA MET A 107 14.45 10.06 -17.34
C MET A 107 15.94 9.72 -17.22
N ALA A 108 16.78 10.70 -16.85
CA ALA A 108 18.19 10.45 -16.58
C ALA A 108 18.41 9.50 -15.38
N MET A 109 17.58 9.62 -14.33
CA MET A 109 17.59 8.67 -13.21
C MET A 109 17.21 7.25 -13.65
N VAL A 110 16.19 7.13 -14.52
CA VAL A 110 15.74 5.84 -15.08
C VAL A 110 16.84 5.19 -15.92
N GLU A 111 17.50 5.94 -16.81
CA GLU A 111 18.61 5.44 -17.62
C GLU A 111 19.77 4.93 -16.75
N ARG A 112 20.13 5.69 -15.71
CA ARG A 112 21.16 5.28 -14.74
C ARG A 112 20.76 4.00 -14.00
N ALA A 113 19.53 3.92 -13.49
CA ALA A 113 19.03 2.74 -12.78
C ALA A 113 19.00 1.51 -13.68
N ALA A 114 18.55 1.66 -14.93
CA ALA A 114 18.55 0.59 -15.93
C ALA A 114 19.98 0.09 -16.22
N GLY A 115 20.95 1.01 -16.32
CA GLY A 115 22.37 0.67 -16.47
C GLY A 115 22.92 -0.13 -15.28
N LEU A 116 22.53 0.20 -14.05
CA LEU A 116 22.93 -0.55 -12.85
C LEU A 116 22.30 -1.95 -12.83
N THR A 117 21.03 -2.09 -13.22
CA THR A 117 20.35 -3.39 -13.26
C THR A 117 20.84 -4.33 -14.36
N ALA A 118 21.66 -3.83 -15.28
CA ALA A 118 22.37 -4.67 -16.26
C ALA A 118 23.64 -5.31 -15.68
N THR A 119 24.01 -4.98 -14.45
CA THR A 119 25.16 -5.52 -13.70
C THR A 119 24.67 -6.47 -12.60
N PRO A 120 25.53 -7.37 -12.07
CA PRO A 120 25.14 -8.26 -10.98
C PRO A 120 24.97 -7.56 -9.61
N GLU A 121 25.14 -6.23 -9.54
CA GLU A 121 25.02 -5.48 -8.29
C GLU A 121 23.57 -5.32 -7.84
N VAL A 122 22.63 -5.26 -8.79
CA VAL A 122 21.20 -4.98 -8.56
C VAL A 122 20.37 -5.69 -9.60
N ASP A 123 19.31 -6.37 -9.17
CA ASP A 123 18.37 -7.01 -10.10
C ASP A 123 17.19 -6.08 -10.44
N LYS A 124 16.77 -5.25 -9.49
CA LYS A 124 15.62 -4.35 -9.65
C LYS A 124 15.78 -3.07 -8.84
N VAL A 125 15.31 -1.93 -9.37
CA VAL A 125 15.14 -0.66 -8.66
C VAL A 125 13.77 -0.09 -9.00
N VAL A 126 13.05 0.41 -7.99
CA VAL A 126 11.83 1.18 -8.17
C VAL A 126 12.15 2.65 -7.93
N LEU A 127 11.91 3.49 -8.94
CA LEU A 127 12.00 4.94 -8.83
C LEU A 127 10.60 5.53 -8.77
N SER A 128 10.45 6.61 -8.00
CA SER A 128 9.20 7.37 -7.91
C SER A 128 9.46 8.86 -8.15
N ARG A 129 8.40 9.61 -8.42
CA ARG A 129 8.41 11.07 -8.57
C ARG A 129 7.12 11.63 -7.97
N LEU A 130 7.15 12.92 -7.65
CA LEU A 130 6.06 13.64 -7.02
C LEU A 130 5.48 14.70 -7.97
N ILE A 131 4.23 15.08 -7.70
CA ILE A 131 3.61 16.28 -8.26
C ILE A 131 3.05 17.06 -7.08
N ASP A 132 3.64 18.21 -6.80
CA ASP A 132 3.17 19.13 -5.78
C ASP A 132 2.17 20.09 -6.41
N ILE A 133 1.02 20.26 -5.74
CA ILE A 133 -0.07 21.12 -6.21
C ILE A 133 -0.48 22.03 -5.06
N THR A 134 -0.33 23.33 -5.26
CA THR A 134 -0.81 24.35 -4.33
C THR A 134 -2.13 24.90 -4.86
N THR A 135 -3.13 24.98 -3.99
CA THR A 135 -4.46 25.53 -4.30
C THR A 135 -4.68 26.82 -3.50
N ARG A 136 -5.49 27.73 -4.03
CA ARG A 136 -5.85 28.98 -3.37
C ARG A 136 -6.70 28.72 -2.13
N GLU A 137 -7.68 27.83 -2.27
CA GLU A 137 -8.57 27.40 -1.18
C GLU A 137 -8.02 26.16 -0.47
N ARG A 138 -8.44 25.94 0.78
CA ARG A 138 -8.15 24.69 1.48
C ARG A 138 -8.91 23.54 0.81
N VAL A 139 -8.20 22.46 0.51
CA VAL A 139 -8.80 21.23 -0.06
C VAL A 139 -9.75 20.57 0.94
N ASP A 140 -10.99 20.34 0.53
CA ASP A 140 -11.95 19.50 1.26
C ASP A 140 -11.62 18.02 1.04
N SER A 141 -10.91 17.43 2.01
CA SER A 141 -10.50 16.02 1.95
C SER A 141 -11.69 15.04 2.00
N GLY A 142 -12.83 15.46 2.57
CA GLY A 142 -14.05 14.65 2.60
C GLY A 142 -14.68 14.56 1.22
N ALA A 143 -14.87 15.71 0.55
CA ALA A 143 -15.34 15.75 -0.82
C ALA A 143 -14.39 15.03 -1.79
N LEU A 144 -13.08 15.14 -1.57
CA LEU A 144 -12.08 14.44 -2.36
C LEU A 144 -12.17 12.91 -2.18
N LEU A 145 -12.41 12.42 -0.95
CA LEU A 145 -12.63 11.00 -0.68
C LEU A 145 -13.87 10.45 -1.41
N GLU A 146 -15.00 11.18 -1.41
CA GLU A 146 -16.21 10.73 -2.13
C GLU A 146 -15.92 10.57 -3.62
N ARG A 147 -15.25 11.55 -4.24
CA ARG A 147 -14.86 11.50 -5.66
C ARG A 147 -13.90 10.36 -5.93
N LEU A 148 -12.91 10.14 -5.06
CA LEU A 148 -11.96 9.05 -5.16
C LEU A 148 -12.65 7.68 -5.12
N ILE A 149 -13.63 7.49 -4.22
CA ILE A 149 -14.41 6.25 -4.13
C ILE A 149 -15.26 6.04 -5.38
N ALA A 150 -15.89 7.09 -5.90
CA ALA A 150 -16.71 7.02 -7.11
C ALA A 150 -15.89 6.58 -8.33
N GLN A 151 -14.66 7.08 -8.46
CA GLN A 151 -13.74 6.75 -9.55
C GLN A 151 -13.04 5.40 -9.36
N ASN A 152 -12.78 5.00 -8.11
CA ASN A 152 -12.03 3.79 -7.76
C ASN A 152 -12.85 2.87 -6.82
N PRO A 153 -14.00 2.35 -7.26
CA PRO A 153 -14.89 1.59 -6.38
C PRO A 153 -14.29 0.25 -5.95
N ALA A 154 -13.41 -0.34 -6.77
CA ALA A 154 -12.83 -1.66 -6.54
C ALA A 154 -11.67 -1.67 -5.53
N SER A 155 -10.93 -0.56 -5.44
CA SER A 155 -9.68 -0.41 -4.69
C SER A 155 -9.86 -0.43 -3.16
N PHE A 156 -8.73 -0.54 -2.45
CA PHE A 156 -8.60 -0.25 -1.03
C PHE A 156 -8.50 1.27 -0.84
N ASN A 157 -9.64 1.92 -0.57
CA ASN A 157 -9.70 3.37 -0.39
C ASN A 157 -9.48 3.73 1.08
N PHE A 158 -8.54 4.63 1.37
CA PHE A 158 -8.17 5.05 2.73
C PHE A 158 -8.10 6.56 2.86
N HIS A 159 -8.41 7.07 4.05
CA HIS A 159 -8.30 8.47 4.47
C HIS A 159 -7.75 8.44 5.90
N VAL A 160 -6.53 8.94 6.08
CA VAL A 160 -5.75 8.80 7.32
C VAL A 160 -5.36 10.19 7.82
N PRO A 161 -5.83 10.61 9.01
CA PRO A 161 -5.40 11.87 9.61
C PRO A 161 -3.98 11.76 10.17
N LEU A 162 -3.12 12.71 9.81
CA LEU A 162 -1.73 12.76 10.25
C LEU A 162 -1.56 13.65 11.49
N SER A 163 -0.43 13.50 12.19
CA SER A 163 -0.12 14.28 13.40
C SER A 163 0.05 15.79 13.15
N ASP A 164 0.46 16.18 11.94
CA ASP A 164 0.62 17.57 11.49
C ASP A 164 -0.68 18.26 11.07
N GLY A 165 -1.82 17.55 11.17
CA GLY A 165 -3.14 18.04 10.73
C GLY A 165 -3.44 17.81 9.25
N GLY A 166 -2.51 17.20 8.51
CA GLY A 166 -2.69 16.75 7.14
C GLY A 166 -3.53 15.47 7.04
N VAL A 167 -3.76 15.04 5.80
CA VAL A 167 -4.48 13.81 5.47
C VAL A 167 -3.75 13.06 4.39
N LEU A 168 -3.43 11.79 4.65
CA LEU A 168 -3.03 10.83 3.63
C LEU A 168 -4.28 10.16 3.04
N LEU A 169 -4.48 10.29 1.73
CA LEU A 169 -5.67 9.83 1.01
C LEU A 169 -5.26 9.04 -0.23
N GLY A 170 -5.89 7.89 -0.49
CA GLY A 170 -5.55 7.10 -1.67
C GLY A 170 -6.50 5.94 -1.99
N ALA A 171 -6.29 5.38 -3.18
CA ALA A 171 -7.03 4.25 -3.75
C ALA A 171 -6.05 3.14 -4.16
N SER A 172 -5.53 2.37 -3.20
CA SER A 172 -4.55 1.33 -3.50
C SER A 172 -5.20 0.12 -4.18
N PRO A 173 -4.66 -0.39 -5.30
CA PRO A 173 -5.07 -1.68 -5.86
C PRO A 173 -4.39 -2.88 -5.19
N GLU A 174 -3.31 -2.65 -4.44
CA GLU A 174 -2.43 -3.69 -3.92
C GLU A 174 -2.74 -4.01 -2.46
N LEU A 175 -2.86 -5.31 -2.15
CA LEU A 175 -3.02 -5.82 -0.80
C LEU A 175 -1.67 -6.35 -0.31
N LEU A 176 -1.00 -5.61 0.56
CA LEU A 176 0.24 -6.08 1.19
C LEU A 176 0.00 -7.29 2.10
N LEU A 177 -0.99 -7.19 3.00
CA LEU A 177 -1.35 -8.28 3.89
C LEU A 177 -2.76 -8.12 4.44
N ARG A 178 -3.48 -9.23 4.50
CA ARG A 178 -4.69 -9.43 5.31
C ARG A 178 -4.50 -10.67 6.16
N LYS A 179 -4.93 -10.63 7.43
CA LYS A 179 -4.97 -11.80 8.31
C LYS A 179 -6.33 -11.92 9.00
N GLU A 180 -6.92 -13.11 8.95
CA GLU A 180 -8.16 -13.45 9.64
C GLU A 180 -7.97 -14.80 10.35
N GLY A 181 -8.05 -14.80 11.67
CA GLY A 181 -7.65 -15.96 12.46
C GLY A 181 -6.19 -16.30 12.19
N ASP A 182 -5.92 -17.54 11.79
CA ASP A 182 -4.61 -18.02 11.35
C ASP A 182 -4.36 -17.85 9.85
N HIS A 183 -5.39 -17.70 9.03
CA HIS A 183 -5.25 -17.52 7.59
C HIS A 183 -4.80 -16.09 7.24
N PHE A 184 -3.88 -15.97 6.29
CA PHE A 184 -3.46 -14.70 5.71
C PHE A 184 -3.47 -14.74 4.19
N SER A 185 -3.61 -13.57 3.58
CA SER A 185 -3.51 -13.37 2.13
C SER A 185 -2.76 -12.10 1.79
N SER A 186 -2.10 -12.11 0.63
CA SER A 186 -1.44 -10.98 -0.01
C SER A 186 -1.72 -11.01 -1.51
N LEU A 187 -1.70 -9.86 -2.17
CA LEU A 187 -1.89 -9.74 -3.62
C LEU A 187 -0.87 -8.74 -4.19
N PRO A 188 0.42 -9.13 -4.29
CA PRO A 188 1.45 -8.29 -4.89
C PRO A 188 1.14 -7.98 -6.35
N LEU A 189 1.44 -6.74 -6.75
CA LEU A 189 1.30 -6.25 -8.12
C LEU A 189 2.66 -5.82 -8.68
N ALA A 190 2.99 -6.28 -9.88
CA ALA A 190 4.20 -5.86 -10.58
C ALA A 190 4.05 -6.11 -12.08
N GLY A 191 4.50 -5.19 -12.92
CA GLY A 191 4.16 -5.16 -14.35
C GLY A 191 2.84 -4.42 -14.60
N SER A 192 2.84 -3.52 -15.58
CA SER A 192 1.71 -2.62 -15.83
C SER A 192 1.53 -2.28 -17.30
N ALA A 193 0.27 -2.16 -17.73
CA ALA A 193 -0.07 -1.65 -19.06
C ALA A 193 -1.27 -0.69 -18.99
N ARG A 194 -1.29 0.32 -19.86
CA ARG A 194 -2.38 1.31 -19.88
C ARG A 194 -3.70 0.70 -20.36
N ARG A 195 -4.80 0.99 -19.66
CA ARG A 195 -6.17 0.68 -20.12
C ARG A 195 -6.49 1.44 -21.41
N GLN A 196 -7.24 0.82 -22.31
CA GLN A 196 -7.73 1.45 -23.53
C GLN A 196 -9.23 1.75 -23.43
N PRO A 197 -9.73 2.84 -24.06
CA PRO A 197 -11.17 3.11 -24.12
C PRO A 197 -11.97 2.12 -24.97
N ASP A 198 -11.31 1.49 -25.95
CA ASP A 198 -11.91 0.45 -26.78
C ASP A 198 -11.66 -0.93 -26.15
N ASP A 199 -12.73 -1.71 -25.95
CA ASP A 199 -12.69 -2.99 -25.24
C ASP A 199 -11.80 -4.05 -25.93
N VAL A 200 -11.72 -4.03 -27.26
CA VAL A 200 -10.89 -4.98 -28.02
C VAL A 200 -9.42 -4.64 -27.82
N LEU A 201 -9.05 -3.37 -28.02
CA LEU A 201 -7.69 -2.89 -27.78
C LEU A 201 -7.28 -3.01 -26.30
N ASP A 202 -8.22 -2.84 -25.37
CA ASP A 202 -7.98 -2.97 -23.93
C ASP A 202 -7.61 -4.41 -23.56
N ARG A 203 -8.38 -5.37 -24.08
CA ARG A 203 -8.09 -6.79 -23.89
C ARG A 203 -6.77 -7.21 -24.53
N GLU A 204 -6.45 -6.67 -25.72
CA GLU A 204 -5.15 -6.90 -26.34
C GLU A 204 -3.99 -6.32 -25.50
N ALA A 205 -4.16 -5.14 -24.90
CA ALA A 205 -3.15 -4.55 -24.01
C ALA A 205 -2.90 -5.45 -22.79
N GLY A 206 -3.95 -5.97 -22.16
CA GLY A 206 -3.84 -6.93 -21.07
C GLY A 206 -3.13 -8.24 -21.49
N ASN A 207 -3.50 -8.81 -22.64
CA ASN A 207 -2.85 -10.02 -23.15
C ASN A 207 -1.37 -9.80 -23.49
N LYS A 208 -1.01 -8.63 -24.03
CA LYS A 208 0.39 -8.24 -24.27
C LYS A 208 1.17 -8.14 -22.96
N LEU A 209 0.57 -7.57 -21.91
CA LEU A 209 1.18 -7.52 -20.58
C LEU A 209 1.44 -8.93 -20.03
N LEU A 210 0.44 -9.82 -20.11
CA LEU A 210 0.57 -11.22 -19.66
C LEU A 210 1.65 -11.99 -20.46
N ALA A 211 1.80 -11.69 -21.74
CA ALA A 211 2.81 -12.29 -22.61
C ALA A 211 4.20 -11.62 -22.52
N SER A 212 4.33 -10.48 -21.85
CA SER A 212 5.60 -9.73 -21.75
C SER A 212 6.63 -10.49 -20.89
N GLY A 213 7.74 -10.91 -21.50
CA GLY A 213 8.83 -11.57 -20.79
C GLY A 213 9.46 -10.69 -19.71
N LYS A 214 9.55 -9.37 -19.97
CA LYS A 214 10.06 -8.38 -19.02
C LYS A 214 9.15 -8.28 -17.80
N ASP A 215 7.86 -7.97 -18.00
CA ASP A 215 6.92 -7.76 -16.89
C ASP A 215 6.72 -9.05 -16.08
N ARG A 216 6.70 -10.22 -16.73
CA ARG A 216 6.65 -11.50 -16.00
C ARG A 216 7.89 -11.73 -15.15
N HIS A 217 9.07 -11.44 -15.66
CA HIS A 217 10.31 -11.59 -14.90
C HIS A 217 10.35 -10.64 -13.70
N GLU A 218 9.99 -9.37 -13.89
CA GLU A 218 9.87 -8.40 -12.80
C GLU A 218 8.84 -8.84 -11.74
N HIS A 219 7.74 -9.45 -12.17
CA HIS A 219 6.72 -9.99 -11.27
C HIS A 219 7.21 -11.22 -10.49
N GLU A 220 7.93 -12.13 -11.14
CA GLU A 220 8.48 -13.32 -10.52
C GLU A 220 9.50 -12.99 -9.42
N LEU A 221 10.35 -11.97 -9.62
CA LEU A 221 11.27 -11.51 -8.58
C LEU A 221 10.54 -11.12 -7.29
N VAL A 222 9.38 -10.44 -7.41
CA VAL A 222 8.56 -10.05 -6.26
C VAL A 222 7.98 -11.29 -5.56
N THR A 223 7.35 -12.20 -6.32
CA THR A 223 6.67 -13.35 -5.72
C THR A 223 7.64 -14.35 -5.11
N GLN A 224 8.81 -14.57 -5.70
CA GLN A 224 9.84 -15.44 -5.13
C GLN A 224 10.44 -14.88 -3.84
N ALA A 225 10.71 -13.57 -3.80
CA ALA A 225 11.17 -12.92 -2.58
C ALA A 225 10.13 -13.01 -1.46
N MET A 226 8.87 -12.74 -1.76
CA MET A 226 7.78 -12.88 -0.78
C MET A 226 7.62 -14.33 -0.30
N LYS A 227 7.72 -15.31 -1.21
CA LYS A 227 7.69 -16.73 -0.87
C LYS A 227 8.82 -17.09 0.09
N ALA A 228 10.03 -16.62 -0.18
CA ALA A 228 11.21 -16.90 0.65
C ALA A 228 11.04 -16.35 2.09
N VAL A 229 10.54 -15.12 2.25
CA VAL A 229 10.36 -14.52 3.58
C VAL A 229 9.15 -15.07 4.33
N LEU A 230 8.07 -15.44 3.64
CA LEU A 230 6.86 -15.97 4.28
C LEU A 230 6.98 -17.43 4.69
N THR A 231 7.69 -18.26 3.91
CA THR A 231 7.86 -19.71 4.17
C THR A 231 8.21 -20.04 5.63
N PRO A 232 9.19 -19.39 6.29
CA PRO A 232 9.52 -19.70 7.69
C PRO A 232 8.49 -19.21 8.72
N ARG A 233 7.48 -18.44 8.30
CA ARG A 233 6.48 -17.79 9.18
C ARG A 233 5.06 -18.34 9.02
N CYS A 234 4.91 -19.38 8.21
CA CYS A 234 3.63 -20.04 7.95
C CYS A 234 3.76 -21.56 7.96
N ARG A 235 2.65 -22.24 8.28
CA ARG A 235 2.52 -23.70 8.19
C ARG A 235 2.22 -24.16 6.76
N GLU A 236 1.48 -23.35 6.03
CA GLU A 236 1.06 -23.59 4.66
C GLU A 236 1.19 -22.29 3.87
N LEU A 237 1.64 -22.40 2.63
CA LEU A 237 1.78 -21.29 1.70
C LEU A 237 1.41 -21.78 0.29
N SER A 238 0.52 -21.07 -0.36
CA SER A 238 0.03 -21.34 -1.70
C SER A 238 0.13 -20.08 -2.55
N LEU A 239 0.65 -20.23 -3.76
CA LEU A 239 0.71 -19.20 -4.78
C LEU A 239 0.67 -19.89 -6.16
N PRO A 240 -0.10 -19.38 -7.13
CA PRO A 240 -0.09 -19.90 -8.49
C PRO A 240 1.27 -19.76 -9.17
N ASP A 241 1.59 -20.67 -10.10
CA ASP A 241 2.82 -20.62 -10.90
C ASP A 241 2.85 -19.49 -11.95
N SER A 242 1.71 -18.85 -12.20
CA SER A 242 1.59 -17.77 -13.18
C SER A 242 0.69 -16.67 -12.66
N PRO A 243 1.01 -15.39 -12.97
CA PRO A 243 0.18 -14.28 -12.54
C PRO A 243 -1.14 -14.24 -13.32
N GLN A 244 -2.11 -13.55 -12.74
CA GLN A 244 -3.38 -13.18 -13.38
C GLN A 244 -3.44 -11.68 -13.65
N LEU A 245 -4.30 -11.29 -14.59
CA LEU A 245 -4.57 -9.88 -14.88
C LEU A 245 -5.60 -9.31 -13.90
N VAL A 246 -5.28 -8.15 -13.33
CA VAL A 246 -6.22 -7.32 -12.56
C VAL A 246 -6.26 -5.91 -13.14
N THR A 247 -7.36 -5.19 -12.89
CA THR A 247 -7.55 -3.84 -13.44
C THR A 247 -7.80 -2.81 -12.37
N THR A 248 -7.30 -1.61 -12.64
CA THR A 248 -7.76 -0.34 -12.10
C THR A 248 -8.49 0.42 -13.21
N PRO A 249 -9.10 1.58 -12.92
CA PRO A 249 -9.66 2.44 -13.97
C PRO A 249 -8.62 2.86 -15.04
N THR A 250 -7.33 2.88 -14.69
CA THR A 250 -6.26 3.43 -15.55
C THR A 250 -5.26 2.40 -16.06
N LEU A 251 -5.06 1.29 -15.34
CA LEU A 251 -4.02 0.29 -15.63
C LEU A 251 -4.53 -1.16 -15.57
N TRP A 252 -3.93 -2.01 -16.38
CA TRP A 252 -3.78 -3.45 -16.16
C TRP A 252 -2.56 -3.71 -15.29
N HIS A 253 -2.63 -4.70 -14.41
CA HIS A 253 -1.50 -5.20 -13.63
C HIS A 253 -1.41 -6.73 -13.69
N LEU A 254 -0.20 -7.27 -13.55
CA LEU A 254 -0.04 -8.68 -13.18
C LEU A 254 -0.13 -8.80 -11.66
N ALA A 255 -0.87 -9.81 -11.19
CA ALA A 255 -1.10 -10.09 -9.79
C ALA A 255 -0.92 -11.58 -9.50
N THR A 256 -0.33 -11.93 -8.37
CA THR A 256 -0.29 -13.33 -7.90
C THR A 256 -0.91 -13.39 -6.52
N PRO A 257 -2.08 -14.03 -6.33
CA PRO A 257 -2.65 -14.21 -4.99
C PRO A 257 -1.73 -15.15 -4.19
N ILE A 258 -1.31 -14.70 -3.03
CA ILE A 258 -0.56 -15.50 -2.05
C ILE A 258 -1.48 -15.74 -0.87
N GLU A 259 -1.66 -17.01 -0.54
CA GLU A 259 -2.49 -17.46 0.57
C GLU A 259 -1.68 -18.33 1.51
N GLY A 260 -1.92 -18.25 2.81
CA GLY A 260 -1.22 -19.10 3.75
C GLY A 260 -1.87 -19.18 5.11
N THR A 261 -1.34 -20.08 5.92
CA THR A 261 -1.75 -20.29 7.32
C THR A 261 -0.58 -19.91 8.20
N ALA A 262 -0.66 -18.77 8.89
CA ALA A 262 0.41 -18.24 9.73
C ALA A 262 0.69 -19.14 10.95
N LEU A 263 1.89 -19.00 11.53
CA LEU A 263 2.16 -19.55 12.86
C LEU A 263 1.29 -18.84 13.92
N ALA A 264 0.99 -19.54 15.02
CA ALA A 264 -0.01 -19.09 16.01
C ALA A 264 0.31 -17.73 16.63
N GLN A 265 1.60 -17.43 16.80
CA GLN A 265 2.11 -16.21 17.40
C GLN A 265 2.12 -15.00 16.44
N GLU A 266 1.91 -15.20 15.14
CA GLU A 266 1.88 -14.11 14.18
C GLU A 266 0.61 -13.27 14.29
N ASN A 267 0.79 -11.96 14.16
CA ASN A 267 -0.30 -11.02 13.98
C ASN A 267 -0.22 -10.36 12.60
N ALA A 268 -1.24 -9.56 12.24
CA ALA A 268 -1.27 -8.90 10.94
C ALA A 268 -0.08 -7.94 10.77
N MET A 269 0.38 -7.31 11.85
CA MET A 269 1.46 -6.33 11.78
C MET A 269 2.84 -7.00 11.66
N SER A 270 3.08 -8.10 12.36
CA SER A 270 4.36 -8.83 12.25
C SER A 270 4.62 -9.32 10.83
N LEU A 271 3.60 -9.87 10.18
CA LEU A 271 3.70 -10.31 8.78
C LEU A 271 3.75 -9.12 7.80
N ALA A 272 3.06 -8.01 8.08
CA ALA A 272 3.12 -6.83 7.22
C ALA A 272 4.52 -6.18 7.26
N CYS A 273 5.11 -6.04 8.45
CA CYS A 273 6.48 -5.53 8.62
C CYS A 273 7.54 -6.48 8.05
N LEU A 274 7.26 -7.78 7.96
CA LEU A 274 8.14 -8.75 7.30
C LEU A 274 8.15 -8.57 5.78
N LEU A 275 7.00 -8.23 5.20
CA LEU A 275 6.84 -8.03 3.77
C LEU A 275 7.18 -6.62 3.30
N HIS A 276 7.04 -5.63 4.18
CA HIS A 276 7.22 -4.23 3.85
C HIS A 276 8.64 -3.76 4.08
N PRO A 277 9.21 -3.01 3.14
CA PRO A 277 8.74 -2.80 1.76
C PRO A 277 8.96 -4.05 0.89
N THR A 278 8.00 -4.37 0.03
CA THR A 278 8.17 -5.52 -0.88
C THR A 278 9.15 -5.14 -1.98
N PRO A 279 9.84 -6.09 -2.64
CA PRO A 279 10.59 -5.79 -3.86
C PRO A 279 9.72 -5.25 -5.00
N GLY A 280 8.38 -5.34 -4.90
CA GLY A 280 7.44 -4.64 -5.78
C GLY A 280 7.57 -3.12 -5.67
N SER A 281 7.90 -2.64 -4.47
CA SER A 281 8.10 -1.25 -4.10
C SER A 281 9.56 -0.85 -3.86
N GLU A 282 10.52 -1.78 -3.93
CA GLU A 282 11.91 -1.57 -3.52
C GLU A 282 12.99 -2.18 -4.43
N ARG A 283 14.26 -1.98 -4.05
CA ARG A 283 15.44 -2.59 -4.68
C ARG A 283 15.58 -4.08 -4.31
N PHE A 284 16.11 -4.88 -5.23
CA PHE A 284 16.46 -6.30 -4.97
C PHE A 284 17.88 -6.60 -5.48
N PRO A 285 18.73 -7.34 -4.71
CA PRO A 285 18.54 -7.77 -3.32
C PRO A 285 18.61 -6.59 -2.32
N THR A 286 17.92 -6.71 -1.18
CA THR A 286 17.82 -5.65 -0.14
C THR A 286 19.10 -5.47 0.67
N SER A 287 20.11 -6.35 0.52
CA SER A 287 21.38 -6.29 1.23
C SER A 287 22.47 -5.62 0.40
N GLY A 288 22.60 -4.31 0.58
CA GLY A 288 23.73 -3.50 0.14
C GLY A 288 23.53 -2.12 0.78
N GLY A 289 24.36 -1.79 1.77
CA GLY A 289 24.25 -0.56 2.54
C GLY A 289 24.16 0.68 1.65
N GLU A 290 23.42 1.68 2.15
CA GLU A 290 22.91 2.87 1.45
C GLU A 290 21.55 2.65 0.79
N THR A 291 20.50 2.79 1.61
CA THR A 291 19.32 3.58 1.20
C THR A 291 19.88 4.91 0.70
N THR A 292 20.13 4.99 -0.60
CA THR A 292 20.39 6.27 -1.24
C THR A 292 19.07 7.00 -1.11
N ASP A 293 19.06 7.96 -0.18
CA ASP A 293 17.99 8.92 0.01
C ASP A 293 17.57 9.39 -1.38
N CYS A 294 16.44 8.89 -1.88
CA CYS A 294 15.84 9.34 -3.13
C CYS A 294 15.16 10.71 -2.91
N ARG A 295 15.83 11.58 -2.16
CA ARG A 295 15.59 13.02 -2.10
C ARG A 295 16.65 13.65 -3.01
N ALA A 296 16.26 13.87 -4.26
CA ALA A 296 16.79 14.96 -5.05
C ALA A 296 15.86 16.16 -4.88
#